data_AF-A0A3S4WHY3-F1
#
_entry.id   AF-A0A3S4WHY3-F1
#
_cell.length_a   1.000
_cell.length_b   1.000
_cell.length_c   1.000
_cell.angle_alpha   90.00
_cell.angle_beta   90.00
_cell.angle_gamma   90.00
#
_symmetry.space_group_name_H-M   'P 1'
#
loop_
_entity.id
_entity.type
_entity.pdbx_description
1 polymer ?
#
loop_
_entity_poly.entity_id
_entity_poly.type
_entity_poly.pdbx_seq_one_letter_code
_entity_poly.pdbx_strand_id
1 'polypeptide(L)'
;MEEIADITFSTTKGAIGTIHLNFIQKRAQRFCKILGEKGHLIWDLVENKVSLFTGEEEEIIYNQPQWDKNEMYTFMLNDFASRIKSPVKKDLSSVESALRTVKTIEEIKRKALWGTKQ
;
A
#
# COMPACT_ATOMS: atom_id res chain seq x y z
N MET A 1 -3.45 -18.35 11.98
CA MET A 1 -3.19 -16.93 11.66
C MET A 1 -2.00 -16.92 10.72
N GLU A 2 -2.07 -16.16 9.63
CA GLU A 2 -0.99 -16.09 8.65
C GLU A 2 0.05 -15.10 9.16
N GLU A 3 1.28 -15.56 9.42
CA GLU A 3 2.36 -14.69 9.89
C GLU A 3 3.22 -14.16 8.74
N ILE A 4 3.23 -14.85 7.60
CA ILE A 4 3.92 -14.46 6.36
C ILE A 4 3.01 -14.78 5.17
N ALA A 5 2.94 -13.88 4.19
CA ALA A 5 2.24 -14.10 2.93
C ALA A 5 2.96 -13.41 1.77
N ASP A 6 3.15 -14.16 0.68
CA ASP A 6 3.68 -13.69 -0.59
C ASP A 6 2.60 -13.78 -1.66
N ILE A 7 2.28 -12.66 -2.27
CA ILE A 7 1.21 -12.54 -3.25
C ILE A 7 1.82 -11.99 -4.54
N THR A 8 1.63 -12.70 -5.65
CA THR A 8 1.97 -12.23 -6.99
C THR A 8 0.68 -12.06 -7.79
N PHE A 9 0.53 -10.93 -8.47
CA PHE A 9 -0.65 -10.64 -9.27
C PHE A 9 -0.28 -9.89 -10.55
N SER A 10 -1.20 -9.91 -11.51
CA SER A 10 -1.14 -9.06 -12.70
C SER A 10 -2.40 -8.19 -12.77
N THR A 11 -2.24 -7.01 -13.35
CA THR A 11 -3.35 -6.11 -13.63
C THR A 11 -3.94 -6.41 -15.02
N THR A 12 -5.16 -5.94 -15.28
CA THR A 12 -5.79 -6.05 -16.61
C THR A 12 -5.01 -5.33 -17.72
N LYS A 13 -4.13 -4.38 -17.35
CA LYS A 13 -3.23 -3.67 -18.27
C LYS A 13 -1.85 -4.30 -18.37
N GLY A 14 -1.62 -5.47 -17.77
CA GLY A 14 -0.37 -6.22 -17.89
C GLY A 14 0.73 -5.87 -16.89
N ALA A 15 0.55 -4.87 -16.02
CA ALA A 15 1.51 -4.62 -14.94
C ALA A 15 1.53 -5.79 -13.96
N ILE A 16 2.73 -6.16 -13.48
CA ILE A 16 2.95 -7.24 -12.52
C ILE A 16 3.27 -6.62 -11.16
N GLY A 17 2.67 -7.16 -10.10
CA GLY A 17 2.88 -6.71 -8.75
C GLY A 17 3.16 -7.86 -7.80
N THR A 18 3.92 -7.55 -6.75
CA THR A 18 4.17 -8.45 -5.62
C THR A 18 3.83 -7.74 -4.32
N ILE A 19 3.26 -8.46 -3.36
CA ILE A 19 3.04 -8.01 -2.00
C ILE A 19 3.68 -9.04 -1.07
N HIS A 20 4.63 -8.58 -0.27
CA HIS A 20 5.27 -9.37 0.78
C HIS A 20 4.81 -8.85 2.15
N LEU A 21 4.13 -9.70 2.91
CA LEU A 21 3.72 -9.42 4.28
C LEU A 21 4.50 -10.34 5.22
N ASN A 22 5.16 -9.76 6.22
CA ASN A 22 5.95 -10.51 7.20
C ASN A 22 5.79 -9.92 8.60
N PHE A 23 4.98 -10.59 9.42
CA PHE A 23 4.70 -10.20 10.81
C PHE A 23 5.71 -10.75 11.82
N ILE A 24 6.56 -11.71 11.42
CA ILE A 24 7.63 -12.27 12.27
C ILE A 24 8.85 -11.34 12.29
N GLN A 25 8.95 -10.44 11.31
CA GLN A 25 10.06 -9.51 11.19
C GLN A 25 10.17 -8.60 12.42
N LYS A 26 11.38 -8.54 13.00
CA LYS A 26 11.65 -7.76 14.23
C LYS A 26 11.54 -6.25 14.06
N ARG A 27 12.01 -5.72 12.92
CA ARG A 27 11.95 -4.28 12.61
C ARG A 27 10.81 -4.04 11.64
N ALA A 28 9.86 -3.17 11.99
CA ALA A 28 8.81 -2.78 11.07
C ALA A 28 9.41 -2.14 9.81
N GLN A 29 9.01 -2.64 8.64
CA GLN A 29 9.37 -2.09 7.34
C GLN A 29 8.10 -1.96 6.50
N ARG A 30 7.98 -0.84 5.79
CA ARG A 30 6.86 -0.57 4.90
C ARG A 30 7.39 0.16 3.68
N PHE A 31 7.48 -0.55 2.57
CA PHE A 31 7.94 -0.01 1.31
C PHE A 31 6.89 -0.19 0.23
N CYS A 32 6.76 0.81 -0.63
CA CYS A 32 6.08 0.69 -1.92
C CYS A 32 7.10 1.00 -3.02
N LYS A 33 7.24 0.10 -3.98
CA LYS A 33 8.13 0.27 -5.12
C LYS A 33 7.32 0.25 -6.40
N ILE A 34 7.50 1.27 -7.24
CA ILE A 34 6.84 1.38 -8.54
C ILE A 34 7.92 1.47 -9.59
N LEU A 35 7.97 0.49 -10.48
CA LEU A 35 8.94 0.45 -11.58
C LEU A 35 8.21 0.79 -12.88
N GLY A 36 8.81 1.69 -13.66
CA GLY A 36 8.32 2.08 -14.97
C GLY A 36 9.47 2.19 -15.97
N GLU A 37 9.11 2.43 -17.23
CA GLU A 37 10.08 2.48 -18.34
C GLU A 37 11.15 3.57 -18.18
N LYS A 38 10.84 4.64 -17.45
CA LYS A 38 11.73 5.80 -17.29
C LYS A 38 12.49 5.82 -15.97
N GLY A 39 12.28 4.82 -15.10
CA GLY A 39 12.85 4.83 -13.76
C GLY A 39 11.97 4.12 -12.74
N HIS A 40 12.32 4.28 -11.47
CA HIS A 40 11.53 3.70 -10.39
C HIS A 40 11.39 4.65 -9.19
N LEU A 41 10.27 4.50 -8.49
CA LEU A 41 9.98 5.20 -7.25
C LEU A 41 10.09 4.21 -6.08
N ILE A 42 10.73 4.65 -5.01
CA ILE A 42 10.74 3.95 -3.73
C ILE A 42 10.13 4.87 -2.68
N TRP A 43 9.00 4.45 -2.12
CA TRP A 43 8.42 5.08 -0.95
C TRP A 43 8.76 4.26 0.29
N ASP A 44 9.54 4.84 1.20
CA ASP A 44 9.67 4.37 2.57
C ASP A 44 8.58 5.04 3.42
N LEU A 45 7.56 4.27 3.81
CA LEU A 45 6.44 4.77 4.61
C LEU A 45 6.82 4.92 6.10
N VAL A 46 7.90 4.29 6.56
CA VAL A 46 8.37 4.43 7.94
C VAL A 46 9.05 5.78 8.11
N GLU A 47 9.95 6.11 7.18
CA GLU A 47 10.70 7.38 7.11
C GLU A 47 9.90 8.51 6.43
N ASN A 48 8.76 8.17 5.84
CA ASN A 48 7.90 9.09 5.08
C ASN A 48 8.68 9.85 3.99
N LYS A 49 9.40 9.08 3.16
CA LYS A 49 10.30 9.57 2.12
C LYS A 49 10.03 8.88 0.78
N VAL A 50 9.94 9.65 -0.29
CA VAL A 50 9.84 9.15 -1.67
C VAL A 50 11.10 9.53 -2.43
N SER A 51 11.80 8.52 -2.91
CA SER A 51 12.96 8.63 -3.78
C SER A 51 12.58 8.23 -5.21
N LEU A 52 12.98 9.05 -6.19
CA LEU A 52 12.90 8.80 -7.62
C LEU A 52 14.29 8.44 -8.15
N PHE A 53 14.35 7.42 -8.99
CA PHE A 53 15.58 7.01 -9.65
C PHE A 53 15.38 7.02 -11.16
N THR A 54 16.10 7.88 -11.87
CA THR A 54 16.16 7.97 -13.33
C THR A 54 17.58 7.60 -13.79
N GLY A 55 17.87 6.30 -13.86
CA GLY A 55 19.23 5.79 -14.03
C GLY A 55 19.88 5.47 -12.68
N GLU A 56 21.13 5.87 -12.49
CA GLU A 56 21.88 5.64 -11.23
C GLU A 56 21.67 6.76 -10.19
N GLU A 57 21.14 7.90 -10.61
CA GLU A 57 20.94 9.06 -9.74
C GLU A 57 19.66 8.92 -8.88
N GLU A 58 19.77 9.29 -7.61
CA GLU A 58 18.65 9.40 -6.66
C GLU A 58 18.21 10.86 -6.53
N GLU A 59 16.91 11.11 -6.71
CA GLU A 59 16.25 12.37 -6.38
C GLU A 59 15.21 12.15 -5.28
N ILE A 60 15.34 12.86 -4.16
CA ILE A 60 14.33 12.82 -3.09
C ILE A 60 13.23 13.83 -3.43
N ILE A 61 12.10 13.33 -3.95
CA ILE A 61 10.97 14.17 -4.38
C ILE A 61 9.95 14.44 -3.26
N TYR A 62 10.03 13.71 -2.15
CA TYR A 62 9.25 13.96 -0.94
C TYR A 62 9.99 13.45 0.29
N ASN A 63 10.02 14.25 1.36
CA ASN A 63 10.67 13.88 2.62
C ASN A 63 10.04 14.62 3.79
N GLN A 64 9.30 13.89 4.64
CA GLN A 64 8.64 14.47 5.81
C GLN A 64 8.78 13.52 7.02
N PRO A 65 10.00 13.30 7.52
CA PRO A 65 10.28 12.28 8.55
C PRO A 65 9.70 12.65 9.93
N GLN A 66 9.45 13.94 10.16
CA GLN A 66 8.86 14.47 11.40
C GLN A 66 7.34 14.59 11.31
N TRP A 67 6.72 14.14 10.22
CA TRP A 67 5.27 14.20 10.10
C TRP A 67 4.60 13.32 11.15
N ASP A 68 3.66 13.90 11.88
CA ASP A 68 2.87 13.15 12.85
C ASP A 68 1.95 12.17 12.12
N LYS A 69 2.22 10.88 12.29
CA LYS A 69 1.43 9.79 11.68
C LYS A 69 -0.04 9.82 12.12
N ASN A 70 -0.33 10.45 13.25
CA ASN A 70 -1.70 10.64 13.72
C ASN A 70 -2.53 11.55 12.80
N GLU A 71 -1.89 12.48 12.08
CA GLU A 71 -2.57 13.39 11.15
C GLU A 71 -3.32 12.62 10.05
N MET A 72 -2.80 11.45 9.61
CA MET A 72 -3.53 10.56 8.70
C MET A 72 -4.93 10.22 9.22
N TYR A 73 -5.01 9.83 10.49
CA TYR A 73 -6.23 9.38 11.12
C TYR A 73 -7.19 10.54 11.33
N THR A 74 -6.65 11.69 11.75
CA THR A 74 -7.40 12.94 11.85
C THR A 74 -7.99 13.35 10.50
N PHE A 75 -7.24 13.25 9.40
CA PHE A 75 -7.75 13.51 8.04
C PHE A 75 -8.88 12.56 7.66
N MET A 76 -8.76 11.26 7.93
CA MET A 76 -9.82 10.28 7.64
C MET A 76 -11.10 10.56 8.43
N LEU A 77 -10.99 10.89 9.72
CA LEU A 77 -12.15 11.22 10.57
C LEU A 77 -12.84 12.52 10.12
N ASN A 78 -12.05 13.54 9.78
CA ASN A 78 -12.58 14.81 9.28
C ASN A 78 -13.24 14.65 7.90
N ASP A 79 -12.66 13.83 7.02
CA ASP A 79 -13.26 13.48 5.74
C ASP A 79 -14.61 12.78 5.96
N PHE A 80 -14.66 11.76 6.82
CA PHE A 80 -15.89 11.06 7.20
C PHE A 80 -16.96 12.03 7.74
N ALA A 81 -16.61 12.89 8.70
CA ALA A 81 -17.54 13.87 9.26
C ALA A 81 -18.02 14.90 8.22
N SER A 82 -17.15 15.30 7.29
CA SER A 82 -17.50 16.24 6.22
C SER A 82 -18.52 15.65 5.25
N ARG A 83 -18.48 14.34 5.01
CA ARG A 83 -19.44 13.63 4.14
C ARG A 83 -20.85 13.62 4.68
N ILE A 84 -21.01 13.50 6.01
CA ILE A 84 -22.32 13.58 6.67
C ILE A 84 -22.96 14.95 6.38
N LYS A 85 -22.13 16.00 6.29
CA LYS A 85 -22.59 17.38 6.06
C LYS A 85 -22.73 17.74 4.57
N SER A 86 -21.93 17.13 3.68
CA SER A 86 -21.94 17.40 2.24
C SER A 86 -21.48 16.17 1.43
N PRO A 87 -22.39 15.47 0.74
CA PRO A 87 -22.09 14.21 0.06
C PRO A 87 -21.31 14.34 -1.27
N VAL A 88 -20.82 15.53 -1.64
CA VAL A 88 -20.26 15.80 -2.98
C VAL A 88 -18.72 15.64 -3.06
N LYS A 89 -18.02 15.39 -1.94
CA LYS A 89 -16.55 15.27 -1.92
C LYS A 89 -16.04 13.90 -2.38
N LYS A 90 -14.92 13.91 -3.11
CA LYS A 90 -14.19 12.72 -3.60
C LYS A 90 -13.82 11.76 -2.45
N ASP A 91 -13.98 10.47 -2.69
CA ASP A 91 -13.79 9.41 -1.70
C ASP A 91 -12.32 9.18 -1.34
N LEU A 92 -11.96 9.35 -0.05
CA LEU A 92 -10.75 8.74 0.50
C LEU A 92 -10.95 7.21 0.59
N SER A 93 -12.15 6.78 0.97
CA SER A 93 -12.56 5.38 1.01
C SER A 93 -14.08 5.26 0.87
N SER A 94 -14.54 4.40 -0.04
CA SER A 94 -15.97 4.08 -0.26
C SER A 94 -16.32 2.68 0.24
N VAL A 95 -17.60 2.40 0.48
CA VAL A 95 -18.08 1.05 0.84
C VAL A 95 -17.76 0.05 -0.29
N GLU A 96 -17.90 0.45 -1.54
CA GLU A 96 -17.58 -0.38 -2.70
C GLU A 96 -16.08 -0.69 -2.76
N SER A 97 -15.21 0.28 -2.40
CA SER A 97 -13.77 0.05 -2.32
C SER A 97 -13.41 -0.95 -1.22
N ALA A 98 -14.03 -0.84 -0.05
CA ALA A 98 -13.85 -1.79 1.04
C ALA A 98 -14.33 -3.20 0.67
N LEU A 99 -15.50 -3.31 0.02
CA LEU A 99 -16.03 -4.58 -0.46
C LEU A 99 -15.08 -5.24 -1.48
N ARG A 100 -14.50 -4.46 -2.40
CA ARG A 100 -13.50 -4.98 -3.35
C ARG A 100 -12.28 -5.51 -2.61
N THR A 101 -11.74 -4.76 -1.65
CA THR A 101 -10.58 -5.20 -0.85
C THR A 101 -10.85 -6.54 -0.15
N VAL A 102 -11.99 -6.68 0.53
CA VAL A 102 -12.35 -7.93 1.23
C VAL A 102 -12.49 -9.08 0.23
N LYS A 103 -13.17 -8.88 -0.90
CA LYS A 103 -13.27 -9.90 -1.95
C LYS A 103 -11.91 -10.33 -2.49
N THR A 104 -11.00 -9.38 -2.70
CA THR A 104 -9.63 -9.67 -3.14
C THR A 104 -8.87 -10.50 -2.11
N ILE A 105 -8.98 -10.19 -0.82
CA ILE A 105 -8.36 -10.98 0.26
C ILE A 105 -8.90 -12.43 0.27
N GLU A 106 -10.21 -12.60 0.14
CA GLU A 106 -10.83 -13.94 0.08
C GLU A 106 -10.37 -14.73 -1.15
N GLU A 107 -10.23 -14.07 -2.30
CA GLU A 107 -9.70 -14.71 -3.50
C GLU A 107 -8.24 -15.14 -3.35
N ILE A 108 -7.41 -14.31 -2.72
CA ILE A 108 -6.01 -14.62 -2.40
C ILE A 108 -5.97 -15.87 -1.51
N LYS A 109 -6.72 -15.88 -0.42
CA LYS A 109 -6.77 -17.03 0.51
C LYS A 109 -7.24 -18.31 -0.15
N ARG A 110 -8.25 -18.24 -1.03
CA ARG A 110 -8.75 -19.40 -1.77
C ARG A 110 -7.71 -19.99 -2.73
N LYS A 111 -6.84 -19.15 -3.30
CA LYS A 111 -5.78 -19.56 -4.25
C LYS A 111 -4.44 -19.87 -3.57
N ALA A 112 -4.31 -19.56 -2.28
CA ALA A 112 -3.05 -19.70 -1.57
C ALA A 112 -2.62 -21.16 -1.46
N LEU A 113 -1.33 -21.39 -1.70
CA LEU A 113 -0.67 -22.66 -1.39
C LEU A 113 -0.24 -22.61 0.07
N TRP A 114 -1.02 -23.26 0.93
CA TRP A 114 -0.74 -23.35 2.34
C TRP A 114 0.31 -24.42 2.58
N GLY A 115 1.40 -24.04 3.26
CA GLY A 115 2.48 -24.90 3.77
C GLY A 115 2.41 -26.37 3.32
N THR A 116 2.83 -26.65 2.09
CA THR A 116 3.31 -27.98 1.76
C THR A 116 4.51 -28.24 2.66
N LYS A 117 4.49 -29.34 3.42
CA LYS A 117 5.70 -29.82 4.09
C LYS A 117 6.79 -29.90 3.03
N GLN A 118 7.82 -29.06 3.15
CA GLN A 118 9.10 -29.30 2.50
C GLN A 118 9.79 -30.46 3.21
#